data_AF-T0M415-F1
#
_entry.id   AF-T0M415-F1
#
_cell.length_a   1.000
_cell.length_b   1.000
_cell.length_c   1.000
_cell.angle_alpha   90.00
_cell.angle_beta   90.00
_cell.angle_gamma   90.00
#
_symmetry.space_group_name_H-M   'P 1'
#
loop_
_entity.id
_entity.type
_entity.pdbx_description
1 polymer ?
#
loop_
_entity_poly.entity_id
_entity_poly.type
_entity_poly.pdbx_seq_one_letter_code
_entity_poly.pdbx_strand_id
1 'polypeptide(L)' 'MIKVCPKCGSIHINWIAGGVAGAVYKCDDCEYVGAFILEVRASELGRFQEEMRKTGTE' A
#
# COMPACT_ATOMS: atom_id res chain seq x y z
N MET A 1 -7.44 3.54 9.99
CA MET A 1 -6.43 3.86 8.96
C MET A 1 -6.58 2.87 7.82
N ILE A 2 -6.24 3.25 6.60
CA ILE A 2 -6.34 2.42 5.38
C ILE A 2 -4.93 2.07 4.93
N LYS A 3 -4.69 0.80 4.64
CA LYS A 3 -3.40 0.30 4.13
C LYS A 3 -3.34 0.53 2.62
N VAL A 4 -2.24 1.13 2.17
CA VAL A 4 -2.03 1.49 0.77
C VAL A 4 -0.71 0.93 0.27
N CYS A 5 -0.73 0.35 -0.93
CA CYS A 5 0.45 -0.18 -1.59
C CYS A 5 1.47 0.94 -1.85
N PRO A 6 2.72 0.81 -1.38
CA PRO A 6 3.75 1.82 -1.63
C PRO A 6 4.19 1.89 -3.10
N LYS A 7 3.93 0.84 -3.90
CA LYS A 7 4.36 0.74 -5.29
C LYS A 7 3.33 1.31 -6.28
N CYS A 8 2.03 1.07 -6.05
CA CYS A 8 0.98 1.45 -7.02
C CYS A 8 -0.19 2.23 -6.42
N GLY A 9 -0.22 2.48 -5.11
CA GLY A 9 -1.32 3.21 -4.47
C GLY A 9 -2.62 2.42 -4.29
N SER A 10 -2.66 1.12 -4.63
CA SER A 10 -3.83 0.25 -4.41
C SER A 10 -4.12 0.02 -2.92
N ILE A 11 -5.39 -0.20 -2.60
CA ILE A 11 -5.84 -0.63 -1.27
C ILE A 11 -6.09 -2.15 -1.18
N HIS A 12 -5.92 -2.90 -2.28
CA HIS A 12 -6.06 -4.36 -2.33
C HIS A 12 -4.82 -5.04 -1.74
N ILE A 13 -4.71 -4.97 -0.41
CA ILE A 13 -3.57 -5.45 0.37
C ILE A 13 -3.96 -6.63 1.25
N ASN A 14 -3.31 -7.76 1.02
CA ASN A 14 -3.41 -8.95 1.85
C ASN A 14 -2.23 -9.05 2.82
N TRP A 15 -2.51 -9.53 4.03
CA TRP A 15 -1.47 -9.92 4.99
C TRP A 15 -1.18 -11.42 4.80
N ILE A 16 0.05 -11.75 4.41
CA ILE A 16 0.41 -13.12 3.96
C ILE A 16 1.36 -13.86 4.92
N ALA A 17 2.07 -13.16 5.80
CA ALA A 17 2.92 -13.78 6.81
C ALA A 17 3.11 -12.87 8.03
N GLY A 18 3.36 -13.47 9.19
CA GLY A 18 3.49 -12.80 10.49
C GLY A 18 4.38 -13.56 11.49
N GLY A 19 4.41 -13.09 12.73
CA GLY A 19 5.16 -13.73 13.82
C GLY A 19 6.56 -13.12 13.99
N VAL A 20 7.59 -13.97 14.15
CA VAL A 20 8.97 -13.53 14.44
C VAL A 20 9.54 -12.63 13.34
N ALA A 21 9.14 -12.85 12.08
CA ALA A 21 9.61 -12.07 10.93
C ALA A 21 8.90 -10.71 10.76
N GLY A 22 7.89 -10.40 11.58
CA GLY A 22 7.04 -9.23 11.39
C GLY A 22 5.97 -9.43 10.31
N ALA A 23 5.12 -8.42 10.12
CA ALA A 23 4.03 -8.49 9.14
C ALA A 23 4.56 -8.36 7.71
N VAL A 24 4.13 -9.25 6.82
CA VAL A 24 4.42 -9.21 5.38
C VAL A 24 3.11 -9.02 4.61
N TYR A 25 3.10 -8.04 3.72
CA TYR A 25 1.96 -7.65 2.91
C TYR A 25 2.17 -8.02 1.45
N LYS A 26 1.09 -8.43 0.78
CA LYS A 26 1.01 -8.63 -0.67
C LYS A 26 -0.03 -7.67 -1.26
N CYS A 27 0.33 -6.96 -2.33
CA CYS A 27 -0.60 -6.23 -3.17
C CYS A 27 -1.11 -7.14 -4.29
N ASP A 28 -2.42 -7.21 -4.46
CA ASP A 28 -3.04 -8.04 -5.51
C ASP A 28 -2.97 -7.38 -6.89
N ASP A 29 -2.80 -6.05 -6.96
CA ASP A 29 -2.84 -5.31 -8.22
C ASP A 29 -1.47 -5.19 -8.91
N CYS A 30 -0.36 -5.15 -8.15
CA CYS A 30 0.99 -4.92 -8.71
C CYS A 30 2.07 -5.89 -8.21
N GLU A 31 1.62 -6.96 -7.53
CA GLU A 31 2.45 -8.05 -6.98
C GLU A 31 3.54 -7.59 -6.00
N TYR A 32 3.39 -6.39 -5.39
CA TYR A 32 4.28 -5.95 -4.32
C TYR A 32 4.22 -6.94 -3.15
N VAL A 33 5.37 -7.40 -2.67
CA VAL A 33 5.49 -8.21 -1.45
C VAL A 33 6.54 -7.59 -0.54
N GLY A 34 6.17 -7.26 0.70
CA GLY A 34 7.12 -6.68 1.65
C GLY A 34 6.50 -6.31 2.99
N ALA A 35 7.37 -5.97 3.94
CA ALA A 35 6.96 -5.57 5.29
C ALA A 35 6.56 -4.09 5.39
N PHE A 36 6.83 -3.29 4.36
CA PHE A 36 6.53 -1.86 4.34
C PHE A 36 5.16 -1.60 3.72
N ILE A 37 4.33 -0.80 4.41
CA ILE A 37 3.01 -0.41 3.94
C ILE A 37 2.75 1.04 4.33
N LEU A 38 1.95 1.76 3.54
CA LEU A 38 1.51 3.10 3.88
C LEU A 38 0.18 3.04 4.63
N GLU A 39 0.06 3.81 5.71
CA GLU A 39 -1.18 3.96 6.46
C GLU A 39 -1.73 5.36 6.29
N VAL A 40 -2.87 5.47 5.60
CA VAL A 40 -3.50 6.75 5.25
C VAL A 40 -4.83 6.88 5.98
N ARG A 41 -5.20 8.09 6.41
CA ARG A 41 -6.54 8.32 6.95
C ARG A 41 -7.57 8.20 5.82
N ALA A 42 -8.76 7.68 6.14
CA ALA A 42 -9.82 7.51 5.14
C ALA A 42 -10.18 8.83 4.44
N SER A 43 -10.20 9.94 5.20
CA SER A 43 -10.44 11.30 4.68
C SER A 43 -9.36 11.81 3.73
N GLU A 44 -8.17 11.21 3.72
CA GLU A 44 -7.00 11.64 2.94
C GLU A 44 -6.72 10.71 1.75
N LEU A 45 -7.39 9.57 1.65
CA LEU A 45 -7.10 8.53 0.66
C LEU A 45 -7.18 9.04 -0.77
N GLY A 46 -8.26 9.74 -1.12
CA GLY A 46 -8.47 10.24 -2.49
C GLY A 46 -7.37 11.21 -2.94
N ARG A 47 -7.01 12.17 -2.07
CA ARG A 47 -5.91 13.10 -2.35
C ARG A 47 -4.59 12.37 -2.51
N PHE A 48 -4.29 11.45 -1.58
CA PHE A 48 -3.05 10.68 -1.58
C PHE A 48 -2.87 9.86 -2.88
N GLN A 49 -3.91 9.16 -3.33
CA GLN A 49 -3.86 8.38 -4.57
C GLN A 49 -3.71 9.26 -5.81
N GLU A 50 -4.34 10.44 -5.83
CA GLU A 50 -4.16 11.41 -6.90
C GLU A 50 -2.71 11.91 -6.98
N GLU A 51 -2.08 12.19 -5.85
CA GLU A 51 -0.68 12.61 -5.78
C GLU A 51 0.26 11.51 -6.27
N MET A 52 0.08 10.25 -5.82
CA MET A 52 0.88 9.12 -6.31
C MET A 52 0.80 8.93 -7.82
N ARG A 53 -0.39 9.12 -8.41
CA ARG A 53 -0.56 9.03 -9.88
C ARG A 53 0.22 10.13 -10.61
N LYS A 54 0.32 11.33 -10.04
CA LYS A 54 1.05 12.45 -10.64
C LYS A 54 2.56 12.25 -10.58
N THR A 55 3.08 11.63 -9.53
CA THR A 55 4.53 11.43 -9.34
C THR A 55 5.08 10.18 -10.03
N GLY A 56 4.26 9.18 -10.34
CA GLY A 56 4.69 7.97 -11.04
C GLY A 56 4.96 8.12 -12.56
N THR A 57 5.11 9.35 -13.07
CA THR A 57 5.30 9.65 -14.50
C THR A 57 6.65 10.34 -14.77
N GLU A 58 7.73 9.82 -14.17
CA GLU A 58 9.11 10.23 -14.46
C GLU A 58 9.96 9.04 -14.92
#